data_AF-A0A2M7TIY3-F1
#
_entry.id   AF-A0A2M7TIY3-F1
#
_cell.length_a   1.000
_cell.length_b   1.000
_cell.length_c   1.000
_cell.angle_alpha   90.00
_cell.angle_beta   90.00
_cell.angle_gamma   90.00
#
_symmetry.space_group_name_H-M   'P 1'
#
loop_
_entity.id
_entity.type
_entity.pdbx_description
1 polymer ?
#
loop_
_entity_poly.entity_id
_entity_poly.type
_entity_poly.pdbx_seq_one_letter_code
_entity_poly.pdbx_strand_id
1 'polypeptide(L)'
;MINIRPHKVNIPSKVIEKCWGSYSQKYKEIESNLNASLSIAAKSLQGSMHNAGGFQLQTSKLKLLPDDYLTSYFLSNKANNLVIKLKTKWIFRGADYYVGMQKSSNLQKTELIFSRLTEMLQVLDKVQTTSNLVLYLTLLDYVRNYSLLLLYAIHQCSQNREVTKEAQMQYVVFLELIDWIESFYLRAYISAEAKQEKYSPRFITSLQFFRNFLRETISTLSVNDKMSTDIYRKIREADNPIKTVNFARNISKYYLPRKCVLIGVEYGGIELPFMVNAYRELVGKNKIDSLSVNLSSYSIASKRYVDEIGDSLSPFTSQKTLEKYDTALILEDSITTGRTIEYLCKLLPENIKQIYFRCISFTNTNRYHHLTRFEHGGVNPIILEKSTALYPSTYTKTYTREKYTNKSGVFNKEKNRIMKMQKSYYPELIN
;
A
#
# COMPACT_ATOMS: atom_id res chain seq x y z
N MET A 1 2.08 0.62 23.72
CA MET A 1 1.99 1.62 22.63
C MET A 1 1.98 3.01 23.26
N ILE A 2 2.43 4.07 22.59
CA ILE A 2 2.53 5.43 23.17
C ILE A 2 1.52 6.34 22.46
N ASN A 3 0.73 7.10 23.22
CA ASN A 3 -0.23 8.07 22.69
C ASN A 3 0.51 9.23 21.99
N ILE A 4 0.20 9.47 20.72
CA ILE A 4 0.86 10.45 19.86
C ILE A 4 -0.14 11.58 19.62
N ARG A 5 -0.28 12.47 20.61
CA ARG A 5 -0.94 13.77 20.41
C ARG A 5 0.12 14.80 20.06
N PRO A 6 0.02 15.45 18.88
CA PRO A 6 0.92 16.53 18.51
C PRO A 6 0.91 17.65 19.56
N HIS A 7 2.08 18.23 19.83
CA HIS A 7 2.23 19.34 20.75
C HIS A 7 2.24 20.69 20.01
N LYS A 8 1.78 21.77 20.66
CA LYS A 8 1.65 23.12 20.07
C LYS A 8 2.95 23.95 20.10
N VAL A 9 4.09 23.37 20.46
CA VAL A 9 5.36 24.08 20.75
C VAL A 9 6.52 23.50 19.95
N ASN A 10 7.40 24.33 19.39
CA ASN A 10 8.58 23.80 18.70
C ASN A 10 9.55 23.11 19.70
N ILE A 11 9.96 21.87 19.45
CA ILE A 11 11.01 21.23 20.27
C ILE A 11 12.38 21.82 19.88
N PRO A 12 13.19 22.30 20.84
CA PRO A 12 14.50 22.89 20.56
C PRO A 12 15.47 21.92 19.87
N SER A 13 16.22 22.42 18.89
CA SER A 13 17.17 21.64 18.08
C SER A 13 18.27 20.95 18.92
N LYS A 14 18.73 21.57 20.02
CA LYS A 14 19.78 21.01 20.90
C LYS A 14 19.38 19.72 21.62
N VAL A 15 18.08 19.46 21.82
CA VAL A 15 17.58 18.18 22.40
C VAL A 15 17.64 17.07 21.34
N ILE A 16 17.57 17.43 20.06
CA ILE A 16 17.54 16.52 18.92
C ILE A 16 18.95 15.95 18.64
N GLU A 17 20.02 16.73 18.87
CA GLU A 17 21.40 16.36 18.55
C GLU A 17 21.95 15.19 19.40
N LYS A 18 21.51 15.09 20.67
CA LYS A 18 21.90 13.99 21.57
C LYS A 18 21.27 12.64 21.21
N CYS A 19 20.24 12.61 20.36
CA CYS A 19 19.52 11.38 20.00
C CYS A 19 20.04 10.74 18.70
N TRP A 20 21.08 11.29 18.08
CA TRP A 20 21.56 10.88 16.75
C TRP A 20 22.45 9.63 16.73
N GLY A 21 23.24 9.40 17.78
CA GLY A 21 24.24 8.32 17.81
C GLY A 21 23.66 6.89 17.85
N SER A 22 22.39 6.74 18.24
CA SER A 22 21.73 5.46 18.53
C SER A 22 21.01 4.84 17.31
N TYR A 23 20.97 5.54 16.17
CA TYR A 23 19.98 5.29 15.12
C TYR A 23 20.32 4.13 14.17
N SER A 24 21.60 3.90 13.86
CA SER A 24 22.03 2.87 12.90
C SER A 24 22.10 1.47 13.51
N GLN A 25 22.37 1.37 14.81
CA GLN A 25 22.44 0.09 15.53
C GLN A 25 21.03 -0.49 15.76
N LYS A 26 20.05 0.36 16.10
CA LYS A 26 18.68 -0.05 16.36
C LYS A 26 17.97 -0.70 15.19
N TYR A 27 18.11 -0.19 13.96
CA TYR A 27 17.48 -0.83 12.80
C TYR A 27 18.11 -2.17 12.46
N LYS A 28 19.43 -2.30 12.62
CA LYS A 28 20.11 -3.59 12.45
C LYS A 28 19.60 -4.61 13.47
N GLU A 29 19.36 -4.19 14.71
CA GLU A 29 18.78 -5.03 15.75
C GLU A 29 17.32 -5.40 15.46
N ILE A 30 16.48 -4.43 15.06
CA ILE A 30 15.08 -4.67 14.67
C ILE A 30 15.02 -5.63 13.46
N GLU A 31 15.84 -5.39 12.44
CA GLU A 31 15.91 -6.23 11.24
C GLU A 31 16.41 -7.64 11.57
N SER A 32 17.44 -7.77 12.42
CA SER A 32 17.93 -9.05 12.93
C SER A 32 16.83 -9.80 13.69
N ASN A 33 16.13 -9.12 14.61
CA ASN A 33 15.04 -9.71 15.40
C ASN A 33 13.84 -10.11 14.53
N LEU A 34 13.50 -9.32 13.51
CA LEU A 34 12.43 -9.65 12.56
C LEU A 34 12.80 -10.88 11.72
N ASN A 35 14.02 -10.94 11.18
CA ASN A 35 14.51 -12.04 10.36
C ASN A 35 14.69 -13.33 11.17
N ALA A 36 15.22 -13.24 12.40
CA ALA A 36 15.42 -14.39 13.27
C ALA A 36 14.10 -15.13 13.54
N SER A 37 12.99 -14.41 13.54
CA SER A 37 11.71 -14.88 14.03
C SER A 37 10.66 -15.13 12.94
N LEU A 38 11.09 -15.16 11.67
CA LEU A 38 10.34 -15.80 10.59
C LEU A 38 10.37 -17.32 10.75
N SER A 39 9.28 -17.99 10.34
CA SER A 39 9.25 -19.46 10.26
C SER A 39 10.35 -19.96 9.33
N ILE A 40 10.84 -21.18 9.55
CA ILE A 40 11.81 -21.85 8.66
C ILE A 40 11.26 -21.89 7.22
N ALA A 41 9.96 -22.14 7.10
CA ALA A 41 9.17 -22.06 5.88
C ALA A 41 9.28 -20.69 5.17
N ALA A 42 9.07 -19.57 5.88
CA ALA A 42 9.20 -18.25 5.28
C ALA A 42 10.66 -17.90 4.92
N LYS A 43 11.64 -18.38 5.69
CA LYS A 43 13.07 -18.18 5.42
C LYS A 43 13.52 -18.85 4.13
N SER A 44 13.00 -20.04 3.81
CA SER A 44 13.36 -20.75 2.56
C SER A 44 12.91 -19.98 1.30
N LEU A 45 11.84 -19.20 1.41
CA LEU A 45 11.30 -18.37 0.31
C LEU A 45 12.10 -17.09 0.06
N GLN A 46 12.89 -16.61 1.03
CA GLN A 46 13.69 -15.39 0.88
C GLN A 46 14.71 -15.49 -0.26
N GLY A 47 15.29 -16.68 -0.50
CA GLY A 47 16.19 -16.91 -1.63
C GLY A 47 15.51 -16.75 -3.00
N SER A 48 14.18 -16.82 -3.04
CA SER A 48 13.36 -16.61 -4.23
C SER A 48 12.88 -15.16 -4.38
N MET A 49 13.41 -14.21 -3.59
CA MET A 49 13.09 -12.79 -3.74
C MET A 49 14.16 -12.00 -4.48
N HIS A 50 13.72 -11.09 -5.32
CA HIS A 50 14.58 -10.12 -5.98
C HIS A 50 14.76 -8.87 -5.10
N ASN A 51 15.88 -8.16 -5.26
CA ASN A 51 16.17 -6.91 -4.54
C ASN A 51 15.14 -5.79 -4.79
N ALA A 52 14.31 -5.93 -5.83
CA ALA A 52 13.18 -5.04 -6.06
C ALA A 52 12.06 -5.20 -5.02
N GLY A 53 12.06 -6.29 -4.24
CA GLY A 53 11.05 -6.61 -3.23
C GLY A 53 9.97 -7.61 -3.67
N GLY A 54 10.03 -8.14 -4.90
CA GLY A 54 9.08 -9.15 -5.41
C GLY A 54 9.74 -10.52 -5.61
N PHE A 55 8.93 -11.57 -5.71
CA PHE A 55 9.42 -12.92 -6.03
C PHE A 55 9.98 -13.01 -7.46
N GLN A 56 11.04 -13.80 -7.62
CA GLN A 56 11.66 -14.12 -8.91
C GLN A 56 11.18 -15.50 -9.38
N LEU A 57 10.52 -15.54 -10.53
CA LEU A 57 10.09 -16.76 -11.19
C LEU A 57 11.06 -17.14 -12.29
N GLN A 58 11.53 -18.39 -12.27
CA GLN A 58 12.33 -18.93 -13.38
C GLN A 58 11.43 -19.11 -14.61
N THR A 59 11.93 -18.78 -15.80
CA THR A 59 11.17 -18.92 -17.05
C THR A 59 10.73 -20.38 -17.28
N SER A 60 11.55 -21.35 -16.87
CA SER A 60 11.20 -22.77 -16.92
C SER A 60 9.98 -23.12 -16.06
N LYS A 61 9.74 -22.40 -14.97
CA LYS A 61 8.56 -22.61 -14.10
C LYS A 61 7.29 -22.02 -14.69
N LEU A 62 7.38 -21.09 -15.64
CA LEU A 62 6.21 -20.58 -16.37
C LEU A 62 5.65 -21.63 -17.36
N LYS A 63 6.48 -22.58 -17.82
CA LYS A 63 6.04 -23.70 -18.66
C LYS A 63 5.14 -24.70 -17.91
N LEU A 64 5.02 -24.56 -16.58
CA LEU A 64 4.11 -25.36 -15.75
C LEU A 64 2.71 -24.73 -15.64
N LEU A 65 2.55 -23.50 -16.13
CA LEU A 65 1.22 -22.94 -16.35
C LEU A 65 0.57 -23.73 -17.50
N PRO A 66 -0.76 -23.92 -17.47
CA PRO A 66 -1.47 -24.55 -18.58
C PRO A 66 -1.10 -23.88 -19.91
N ASP A 67 -1.02 -24.66 -21.00
CA ASP A 67 -0.86 -24.12 -22.36
C ASP A 67 -2.18 -23.51 -22.82
N ASP A 68 -2.52 -22.37 -22.22
CA ASP A 68 -3.62 -21.50 -22.57
C ASP A 68 -3.12 -20.08 -22.86
N TYR A 69 -4.03 -19.19 -23.25
CA TYR A 69 -3.76 -17.81 -23.71
C TYR A 69 -2.79 -17.04 -22.80
N LEU A 70 -2.68 -17.42 -21.52
CA LEU A 70 -1.82 -16.87 -20.49
C LEU A 70 -0.34 -17.24 -20.62
N THR A 71 0.00 -18.47 -20.99
CA THR A 71 1.39 -18.88 -21.24
C THR A 71 1.92 -18.20 -22.51
N SER A 72 1.09 -18.10 -23.55
CA SER A 72 1.39 -17.24 -24.71
C SER A 72 1.42 -15.75 -24.36
N TYR A 73 0.66 -15.28 -23.36
CA TYR A 73 0.65 -13.89 -22.92
C TYR A 73 1.94 -13.51 -22.18
N PHE A 74 2.40 -14.36 -21.25
CA PHE A 74 3.71 -14.19 -20.60
C PHE A 74 4.86 -14.36 -21.58
N LEU A 75 4.75 -15.21 -22.60
CA LEU A 75 5.86 -15.51 -23.51
C LEU A 75 5.86 -14.69 -24.81
N SER A 76 4.75 -14.03 -25.20
CA SER A 76 4.67 -13.26 -26.44
C SER A 76 5.24 -11.84 -26.30
N ASN A 77 5.89 -11.37 -27.37
CA ASN A 77 6.38 -9.99 -27.49
C ASN A 77 5.26 -8.97 -27.78
N LYS A 78 4.00 -9.40 -27.90
CA LYS A 78 2.85 -8.56 -28.31
C LYS A 78 1.98 -8.09 -27.13
N ALA A 79 2.21 -8.63 -25.95
CA ALA A 79 1.51 -8.23 -24.74
C ALA A 79 2.25 -7.07 -24.05
N ASN A 80 1.54 -5.98 -23.73
CA ASN A 80 2.00 -4.87 -22.89
C ASN A 80 2.35 -5.37 -21.48
N ASN A 81 3.52 -5.99 -21.36
CA ASN A 81 3.86 -6.81 -20.22
C ASN A 81 4.28 -5.94 -19.02
N LEU A 82 3.64 -6.19 -17.89
CA LEU A 82 3.75 -5.45 -16.64
C LEU A 82 4.70 -6.17 -15.66
N VAL A 83 5.74 -6.75 -16.24
CA VAL A 83 6.70 -7.65 -15.59
C VAL A 83 8.11 -7.25 -16.02
N ILE A 84 9.06 -7.35 -15.10
CA ILE A 84 10.48 -7.19 -15.42
C ILE A 84 10.99 -8.56 -15.91
N LYS A 85 11.25 -8.65 -17.22
CA LYS A 85 11.80 -9.85 -17.85
C LYS A 85 13.33 -9.80 -17.84
N LEU A 86 13.96 -10.68 -17.07
CA LEU A 86 15.39 -10.95 -17.12
C LEU A 86 15.63 -12.19 -18.01
N LYS A 87 16.87 -12.39 -18.47
CA LYS A 87 17.25 -13.46 -19.42
C LYS A 87 16.68 -14.84 -19.07
N THR A 88 16.62 -15.18 -17.78
CA THR A 88 16.10 -16.46 -17.29
C THR A 88 14.98 -16.32 -16.27
N LYS A 89 14.61 -15.10 -15.88
CA LYS A 89 13.74 -14.84 -14.72
C LYS A 89 12.68 -13.77 -14.99
N TRP A 90 11.60 -13.82 -14.24
CA TRP A 90 10.49 -12.88 -14.30
C TRP A 90 10.20 -12.32 -12.91
N ILE A 91 9.94 -11.02 -12.83
CA ILE A 91 9.58 -10.34 -11.59
C ILE A 91 8.30 -9.55 -11.83
N PHE A 92 7.24 -9.89 -11.10
CA PHE A 92 5.91 -9.32 -11.25
C PHE A 92 5.74 -8.19 -10.26
N ARG A 93 6.37 -7.05 -10.57
CA ARG A 93 6.43 -5.91 -9.68
C ARG A 93 6.41 -4.61 -10.43
N GLY A 94 5.82 -3.60 -9.78
CA GLY A 94 5.80 -2.24 -10.28
C GLY A 94 4.63 -1.92 -11.18
N ALA A 95 3.47 -2.55 -10.93
CA ALA A 95 2.20 -2.17 -11.56
C ALA A 95 1.93 -0.67 -11.36
N ASP A 96 2.09 -0.16 -10.13
CA ASP A 96 1.91 1.25 -9.79
C ASP A 96 2.83 2.17 -10.59
N TYR A 97 4.12 1.81 -10.70
CA TYR A 97 5.10 2.58 -11.48
C TYR A 97 4.73 2.61 -12.95
N TYR A 98 4.35 1.45 -13.49
CA TYR A 98 4.04 1.34 -14.90
C TYR A 98 2.77 2.10 -15.24
N VAL A 99 1.66 1.86 -14.54
CA VAL A 99 0.39 2.57 -14.74
C VAL A 99 0.59 4.08 -14.58
N GLY A 100 1.35 4.50 -13.57
CA GLY A 100 1.69 5.90 -13.34
C GLY A 100 2.64 6.52 -14.39
N MET A 101 3.42 5.72 -15.13
CA MET A 101 4.34 6.19 -16.17
C MET A 101 3.72 6.23 -17.57
N GLN A 102 2.64 5.49 -17.82
CA GLN A 102 1.99 5.50 -19.12
C GLN A 102 1.42 6.88 -19.47
N LYS A 103 1.60 7.29 -20.73
CA LYS A 103 0.97 8.50 -21.31
C LYS A 103 -0.49 8.29 -21.72
N SER A 104 -1.02 7.08 -21.54
CA SER A 104 -2.40 6.72 -21.84
C SER A 104 -3.41 7.49 -20.98
N SER A 105 -4.65 7.60 -21.47
CA SER A 105 -5.72 8.25 -20.69
C SER A 105 -6.05 7.45 -19.43
N ASN A 106 -6.61 8.11 -18.41
CA ASN A 106 -7.09 7.43 -17.20
C ASN A 106 -8.03 6.26 -17.55
N LEU A 107 -8.88 6.41 -18.57
CA LEU A 107 -9.77 5.35 -19.06
C LEU A 107 -8.98 4.15 -19.58
N GLN A 108 -7.98 4.35 -20.43
CA GLN A 108 -7.15 3.26 -20.96
C GLN A 108 -6.39 2.53 -19.84
N LYS A 109 -5.90 3.27 -18.83
CA LYS A 109 -5.27 2.69 -17.63
C LYS A 109 -6.26 1.84 -16.83
N THR A 110 -7.49 2.32 -16.63
CA THR A 110 -8.59 1.57 -15.99
C THR A 110 -8.81 0.24 -16.70
N GLU A 111 -8.97 0.26 -18.02
CA GLU A 111 -9.22 -0.95 -18.82
C GLU A 111 -8.10 -1.97 -18.70
N LEU A 112 -6.86 -1.49 -18.74
CA LEU A 112 -5.69 -2.33 -18.55
C LEU A 112 -5.73 -3.00 -17.18
N ILE A 113 -5.96 -2.24 -16.11
CA ILE A 113 -5.99 -2.76 -14.74
C ILE A 113 -7.07 -3.84 -14.59
N PHE A 114 -8.30 -3.60 -15.05
CA PHE A 114 -9.40 -4.57 -14.94
C PHE A 114 -9.18 -5.84 -15.76
N SER A 115 -8.66 -5.71 -16.99
CA SER A 115 -8.29 -6.87 -17.82
C SER A 115 -7.30 -7.74 -17.07
N ARG A 116 -6.24 -7.14 -16.54
CA ARG A 116 -5.17 -7.85 -15.82
C ARG A 116 -5.67 -8.49 -14.53
N LEU A 117 -6.49 -7.78 -13.76
CA LEU A 117 -6.99 -8.32 -12.50
C LEU A 117 -7.89 -9.54 -12.74
N THR A 118 -8.81 -9.45 -13.71
CA THR A 118 -9.71 -10.56 -14.07
C THR A 118 -8.92 -11.77 -14.57
N GLU A 119 -7.97 -11.56 -15.48
CA GLU A 119 -7.09 -12.62 -15.99
C GLU A 119 -6.31 -13.30 -14.87
N MET A 120 -5.72 -12.52 -13.95
CA MET A 120 -4.87 -13.06 -12.88
C MET A 120 -5.68 -13.83 -11.84
N LEU A 121 -6.92 -13.41 -11.55
CA LEU A 121 -7.82 -14.18 -10.69
C LEU A 121 -8.16 -15.54 -11.31
N GLN A 122 -8.40 -15.61 -12.62
CA GLN A 122 -8.64 -16.88 -13.32
C GLN A 122 -7.40 -17.79 -13.31
N VAL A 123 -6.19 -17.23 -13.43
CA VAL A 123 -4.93 -17.99 -13.32
C VAL A 123 -4.75 -18.51 -11.90
N LEU A 124 -5.02 -17.67 -10.90
CA LEU A 124 -4.79 -17.99 -9.50
C LEU A 124 -5.52 -19.27 -9.11
N ASP A 125 -6.77 -19.43 -9.53
CA ASP A 125 -7.56 -20.65 -9.32
C ASP A 125 -6.89 -21.90 -9.90
N LYS A 126 -6.23 -21.79 -11.06
CA LYS A 126 -5.51 -22.90 -11.70
C LYS A 126 -4.19 -23.18 -11.00
N VAL A 127 -3.46 -22.14 -10.56
CA VAL A 127 -2.14 -22.30 -9.93
C VAL A 127 -2.23 -22.87 -8.53
N GLN A 128 -3.32 -22.60 -7.80
CA GLN A 128 -3.56 -23.18 -6.47
C GLN A 128 -3.40 -24.71 -6.44
N THR A 129 -3.64 -25.41 -7.56
CA THR A 129 -3.53 -26.88 -7.66
C THR A 129 -2.15 -27.38 -8.06
N THR A 130 -1.24 -26.49 -8.49
CA THR A 130 0.04 -26.86 -9.13
C THR A 130 1.22 -27.05 -8.17
N SER A 131 1.02 -26.93 -6.84
CA SER A 131 2.06 -26.96 -5.78
C SER A 131 3.19 -25.92 -5.89
N ASN A 132 3.20 -25.07 -6.92
CA ASN A 132 4.24 -24.05 -7.12
C ASN A 132 3.99 -22.80 -6.27
N LEU A 133 4.48 -22.83 -5.04
CA LEU A 133 4.29 -21.78 -4.06
C LEU A 133 4.85 -20.41 -4.47
N VAL A 134 6.02 -20.36 -5.13
CA VAL A 134 6.61 -19.07 -5.57
C VAL A 134 5.72 -18.43 -6.63
N LEU A 135 5.19 -19.22 -7.57
CA LEU A 135 4.26 -18.75 -8.59
C LEU A 135 2.95 -18.25 -7.97
N TYR A 136 2.40 -19.01 -7.02
CA TYR A 136 1.21 -18.63 -6.28
C TYR A 136 1.38 -17.30 -5.53
N LEU A 137 2.47 -17.15 -4.76
CA LEU A 137 2.78 -15.90 -4.04
C LEU A 137 3.01 -14.72 -4.98
N THR A 138 3.62 -14.96 -6.14
CA THR A 138 3.85 -13.93 -7.15
C THR A 138 2.53 -13.42 -7.72
N LEU A 139 1.58 -14.33 -8.03
CA LEU A 139 0.27 -13.96 -8.53
C LEU A 139 -0.55 -13.22 -7.48
N LEU A 140 -0.54 -13.69 -6.23
CA LEU A 140 -1.21 -13.00 -5.12
C LEU A 140 -0.67 -11.56 -4.93
N ASP A 141 0.65 -11.38 -4.93
CA ASP A 141 1.27 -10.04 -4.85
C ASP A 141 0.80 -9.15 -6.00
N TYR A 142 0.72 -9.70 -7.20
CA TYR A 142 0.30 -8.97 -8.38
C TYR A 142 -1.19 -8.56 -8.34
N VAL A 143 -2.09 -9.49 -7.99
CA VAL A 143 -3.52 -9.22 -7.78
C VAL A 143 -3.68 -8.17 -6.67
N ARG A 144 -2.95 -8.30 -5.55
CA ARG A 144 -2.94 -7.30 -4.45
C ARG A 144 -2.67 -5.90 -4.98
N ASN A 145 -1.60 -5.71 -5.75
CA ASN A 145 -1.20 -4.39 -6.23
C ASN A 145 -2.28 -3.73 -7.12
N TYR A 146 -2.90 -4.48 -8.03
CA TYR A 146 -3.99 -3.94 -8.86
C TYR A 146 -5.26 -3.62 -8.08
N SER A 147 -5.63 -4.48 -7.14
CA SER A 147 -6.79 -4.22 -6.28
C SER A 147 -6.60 -2.93 -5.49
N LEU A 148 -5.39 -2.63 -5.03
CA LEU A 148 -5.10 -1.39 -4.30
C LEU A 148 -5.07 -0.15 -5.20
N LEU A 149 -4.58 -0.26 -6.43
CA LEU A 149 -4.70 0.81 -7.43
C LEU A 149 -6.16 1.13 -7.74
N LEU A 150 -6.99 0.09 -7.89
CA LEU A 150 -8.43 0.25 -8.09
C LEU A 150 -9.11 0.84 -6.86
N LEU A 151 -8.76 0.37 -5.65
CA LEU A 151 -9.34 0.90 -4.41
C LEU A 151 -9.13 2.41 -4.32
N TYR A 152 -7.89 2.86 -4.57
CA TYR A 152 -7.57 4.28 -4.59
C TYR A 152 -8.37 5.03 -5.67
N ALA A 153 -8.42 4.51 -6.90
CA ALA A 153 -9.18 5.15 -7.99
C ALA A 153 -10.68 5.23 -7.69
N ILE A 154 -11.27 4.18 -7.11
CA ILE A 154 -12.68 4.13 -6.68
C ILE A 154 -12.93 5.24 -5.66
N HIS A 155 -12.09 5.38 -4.65
CA HIS A 155 -12.21 6.44 -3.64
C HIS A 155 -12.15 7.83 -4.28
N GLN A 156 -11.14 8.10 -5.11
CA GLN A 156 -10.95 9.39 -5.78
C GLN A 156 -12.13 9.76 -6.70
N CYS A 157 -12.62 8.79 -7.49
CA CYS A 157 -13.77 9.02 -8.37
C CYS A 157 -15.08 9.19 -7.59
N SER A 158 -15.27 8.45 -6.49
CA SER A 158 -16.46 8.54 -5.64
C SER A 158 -16.60 9.88 -4.92
N GLN A 159 -15.54 10.66 -4.74
CA GLN A 159 -15.65 12.02 -4.20
C GLN A 159 -16.42 12.99 -5.11
N ASN A 160 -16.57 12.63 -6.39
CA ASN A 160 -17.22 13.46 -7.41
C ASN A 160 -18.58 12.89 -7.85
N ARG A 161 -19.06 11.83 -7.21
CA ARG A 161 -20.36 11.22 -7.48
C ARG A 161 -21.06 10.84 -6.18
N GLU A 162 -22.38 10.78 -6.22
CA GLU A 162 -23.13 10.22 -5.11
C GLU A 162 -22.86 8.71 -4.96
N VAL A 163 -22.71 8.28 -3.71
CA VAL A 163 -22.50 6.87 -3.39
C VAL A 163 -23.86 6.20 -3.21
N THR A 164 -24.28 5.43 -4.21
CA THR A 164 -25.55 4.69 -4.16
C THR A 164 -25.49 3.50 -3.19
N LYS A 165 -26.66 3.01 -2.78
CA LYS A 165 -26.77 1.79 -1.95
C LYS A 165 -26.13 0.57 -2.61
N GLU A 166 -26.32 0.44 -3.93
CA GLU A 166 -25.67 -0.62 -4.73
C GLU A 166 -24.14 -0.47 -4.71
N ALA A 167 -23.62 0.75 -4.90
CA ALA A 167 -22.17 1.00 -4.85
C ALA A 167 -21.58 0.62 -3.49
N GLN A 168 -22.28 0.88 -2.38
CA GLN A 168 -21.86 0.44 -1.04
C GLN A 168 -21.81 -1.08 -0.92
N MET A 169 -22.83 -1.78 -1.41
CA MET A 169 -22.85 -3.26 -1.41
C MET A 169 -21.70 -3.83 -2.23
N GLN A 170 -21.47 -3.31 -3.43
CA GLN A 170 -20.38 -3.76 -4.29
C GLN A 170 -19.01 -3.42 -3.69
N TYR A 171 -18.88 -2.28 -3.02
CA TYR A 171 -17.67 -1.88 -2.31
C TYR A 171 -17.31 -2.85 -1.19
N VAL A 172 -18.29 -3.30 -0.39
CA VAL A 172 -18.06 -4.33 0.64
C VAL A 172 -17.51 -5.60 0.01
N VAL A 173 -18.09 -6.06 -1.10
CA VAL A 173 -17.60 -7.24 -1.84
C VAL A 173 -16.18 -7.04 -2.38
N PHE A 174 -15.85 -5.83 -2.82
CA PHE A 174 -14.51 -5.49 -3.28
C PHE A 174 -13.49 -5.48 -2.12
N LEU A 175 -13.87 -5.01 -0.93
CA LEU A 175 -13.02 -5.10 0.26
C LEU A 175 -12.82 -6.54 0.73
N GLU A 176 -13.84 -7.40 0.62
CA GLU A 176 -13.71 -8.83 0.89
C GLU A 176 -12.70 -9.49 -0.06
N LEU A 177 -12.62 -9.06 -1.34
CA LEU A 177 -11.58 -9.55 -2.26
C LEU A 177 -10.17 -9.16 -1.78
N ILE A 178 -9.96 -7.92 -1.33
CA ILE A 178 -8.66 -7.47 -0.81
C ILE A 178 -8.29 -8.26 0.44
N ASP A 179 -9.21 -8.37 1.39
CA ASP A 179 -9.04 -9.13 2.63
C ASP A 179 -8.73 -10.62 2.36
N TRP A 180 -9.42 -11.21 1.37
CA TRP A 180 -9.13 -12.55 0.87
C TRP A 180 -7.68 -12.63 0.37
N ILE A 181 -7.27 -11.79 -0.59
CA ILE A 181 -5.91 -11.82 -1.16
C ILE A 181 -4.83 -11.72 -0.08
N GLU A 182 -4.99 -10.79 0.87
CA GLU A 182 -4.02 -10.57 1.96
C GLU A 182 -3.93 -11.78 2.89
N SER A 183 -5.07 -12.35 3.25
CA SER A 183 -5.14 -13.55 4.08
C SER A 183 -4.46 -14.75 3.44
N PHE A 184 -4.67 -14.97 2.14
CA PHE A 184 -4.00 -16.06 1.41
C PHE A 184 -2.51 -15.82 1.22
N TYR A 185 -2.13 -14.59 0.87
CA TYR A 185 -0.73 -14.23 0.74
C TYR A 185 0.02 -14.51 2.04
N LEU A 186 -0.53 -14.05 3.16
CA LEU A 186 0.08 -14.17 4.46
C LEU A 186 0.13 -15.63 4.95
N ARG A 187 -0.95 -16.39 4.76
CA ARG A 187 -0.98 -17.84 5.05
C ARG A 187 0.09 -18.56 4.24
N ALA A 188 0.07 -18.43 2.92
CA ALA A 188 1.00 -19.13 2.04
C ALA A 188 2.45 -18.74 2.30
N TYR A 189 2.73 -17.48 2.60
CA TYR A 189 4.07 -17.03 2.93
C TYR A 189 4.59 -17.59 4.26
N ILE A 190 3.74 -17.67 5.29
CA ILE A 190 4.14 -18.10 6.63
C ILE A 190 4.18 -19.63 6.76
N SER A 191 3.18 -20.33 6.22
CA SER A 191 3.11 -21.80 6.26
C SER A 191 3.95 -22.47 5.17
N ALA A 192 4.38 -21.72 4.15
CA ALA A 192 4.96 -22.25 2.92
C ALA A 192 4.09 -23.32 2.24
N GLU A 193 2.77 -23.09 2.21
CA GLU A 193 1.81 -23.97 1.56
C GLU A 193 0.82 -23.17 0.73
N ALA A 194 0.55 -23.61 -0.49
CA ALA A 194 -0.58 -23.10 -1.27
C ALA A 194 -1.83 -23.87 -0.84
N LYS A 195 -2.84 -23.17 -0.31
CA LYS A 195 -4.16 -23.75 -0.03
C LYS A 195 -5.07 -23.54 -1.23
N GLN A 196 -5.79 -24.60 -1.57
CA GLN A 196 -6.81 -24.56 -2.61
C GLN A 196 -8.11 -24.01 -2.01
N GLU A 197 -8.46 -22.78 -2.38
CA GLU A 197 -9.76 -22.18 -2.09
C GLU A 197 -10.19 -21.37 -3.30
N LYS A 198 -11.33 -21.75 -3.88
CA LYS A 198 -11.88 -21.07 -5.05
C LYS A 198 -12.20 -19.63 -4.70
N TYR A 199 -11.77 -18.68 -5.53
CA TYR A 199 -12.25 -17.30 -5.37
C TYR A 199 -13.76 -17.25 -5.64
N SER A 200 -14.46 -16.32 -4.98
CA SER A 200 -15.91 -16.22 -5.09
C SER A 200 -16.32 -15.55 -6.41
N PRO A 201 -17.24 -16.13 -7.21
CA PRO A 201 -17.71 -15.51 -8.47
C PRO A 201 -18.25 -14.09 -8.30
N ARG A 202 -18.78 -13.75 -7.10
CA ARG A 202 -19.26 -12.41 -6.76
C ARG A 202 -18.18 -11.31 -6.90
N PHE A 203 -16.91 -11.67 -6.78
CA PHE A 203 -15.81 -10.73 -6.98
C PHE A 203 -15.76 -10.21 -8.41
N ILE A 204 -16.01 -11.07 -9.41
CA ILE A 204 -16.01 -10.67 -10.82
C ILE A 204 -17.16 -9.70 -11.10
N THR A 205 -18.34 -9.96 -10.55
CA THR A 205 -19.49 -9.06 -10.66
C THR A 205 -19.18 -7.68 -10.06
N SER A 206 -18.58 -7.63 -8.86
CA SER A 206 -18.17 -6.39 -8.22
C SER A 206 -17.08 -5.64 -9.03
N LEU A 207 -16.11 -6.36 -9.59
CA LEU A 207 -15.11 -5.78 -10.49
C LEU A 207 -15.76 -5.17 -11.74
N GLN A 208 -16.70 -5.87 -12.37
CA GLN A 208 -17.38 -5.35 -13.55
C GLN A 208 -18.24 -4.13 -13.22
N PHE A 209 -18.88 -4.10 -12.04
CA PHE A 209 -19.57 -2.91 -11.54
C PHE A 209 -18.62 -1.72 -11.43
N PHE A 210 -17.48 -1.86 -10.74
CA PHE A 210 -16.54 -0.76 -10.57
C PHE A 210 -15.83 -0.36 -11.87
N ARG A 211 -15.69 -1.27 -12.83
CA ARG A 211 -15.21 -0.94 -14.17
C ARG A 211 -16.18 0.04 -14.85
N ASN A 212 -17.48 -0.26 -14.83
CA ASN A 212 -18.48 0.62 -15.42
C ASN A 212 -18.57 1.95 -14.67
N PHE A 213 -18.59 1.90 -13.33
CA PHE A 213 -18.56 3.10 -12.49
C PHE A 213 -17.39 4.04 -12.85
N LEU A 214 -16.17 3.50 -12.97
CA LEU A 214 -14.99 4.29 -13.31
C LEU A 214 -15.03 4.79 -14.75
N ARG A 215 -15.47 3.97 -15.72
CA ARG A 215 -15.63 4.38 -17.13
C ARG A 215 -16.52 5.61 -17.25
N GLU A 216 -17.69 5.56 -16.63
CA GLU A 216 -18.64 6.67 -16.65
C GLU A 216 -18.07 7.90 -15.94
N THR A 217 -17.54 7.73 -14.73
CA THR A 217 -17.06 8.83 -13.91
C THR A 217 -15.87 9.55 -14.54
N ILE A 218 -14.89 8.80 -15.05
CA ILE A 218 -13.73 9.37 -15.75
C ILE A 218 -14.17 10.15 -16.99
N SER A 219 -15.10 9.60 -17.77
CA SER A 219 -15.62 10.27 -18.97
C SER A 219 -16.34 11.58 -18.63
N THR A 220 -17.17 11.59 -17.59
CA THR A 220 -17.85 12.80 -17.10
C THR A 220 -16.85 13.84 -16.59
N LEU A 221 -15.79 13.40 -15.90
CA LEU A 221 -14.78 14.29 -15.33
C LEU A 221 -13.83 14.88 -16.38
N SER A 222 -13.52 14.14 -17.45
CA SER A 222 -12.69 14.63 -18.56
C SER A 222 -13.39 15.70 -19.40
N VAL A 223 -14.72 15.65 -19.50
CA VAL A 223 -15.51 16.64 -20.27
C VAL A 223 -15.63 17.98 -19.54
N ASN A 224 -15.61 17.95 -18.20
CA ASN A 224 -15.84 19.14 -17.37
C ASN A 224 -14.55 19.84 -16.90
N ASP A 225 -13.38 19.47 -17.44
CA ASP A 225 -12.06 19.99 -17.06
C ASP A 225 -11.72 19.87 -15.55
N LYS A 226 -12.50 19.09 -14.79
CA LYS A 226 -12.32 18.86 -13.35
C LYS A 226 -11.19 17.88 -13.05
N MET A 227 -10.71 17.15 -14.07
CA MET A 227 -9.66 16.16 -13.95
C MET A 227 -8.54 16.38 -14.98
N SER A 228 -7.70 17.38 -14.74
CA SER A 228 -6.41 17.53 -15.42
C SER A 228 -5.30 16.63 -14.84
N THR A 229 -5.63 15.77 -13.87
CA THR A 229 -4.67 14.99 -13.09
C THR A 229 -4.84 13.47 -13.27
N ASP A 230 -3.73 12.76 -13.19
CA ASP A 230 -3.65 11.29 -13.25
C ASP A 230 -4.29 10.71 -11.97
N ILE A 231 -5.41 9.97 -12.06
CA ILE A 231 -6.06 9.35 -10.89
C ILE A 231 -5.23 8.20 -10.31
N TYR A 232 -4.25 7.71 -11.08
CA TYR A 232 -3.37 6.65 -10.65
C TYR A 232 -2.07 7.25 -10.16
N ARG A 233 -1.82 7.11 -8.85
CA ARG A 233 -0.53 7.51 -8.30
C ARG A 233 0.57 6.54 -8.72
N LYS A 234 1.79 7.08 -8.77
CA LYS A 234 2.96 6.43 -9.38
C LYS A 234 3.83 5.61 -8.41
N ILE A 235 3.82 5.91 -7.11
CA ILE A 235 4.76 5.34 -6.13
C ILE A 235 4.14 5.21 -4.72
N ARG A 236 3.89 3.98 -4.23
CA ARG A 236 3.72 3.71 -2.79
C ARG A 236 5.06 3.57 -2.11
N GLU A 237 5.28 4.14 -0.93
CA GLU A 237 6.58 4.12 -0.25
C GLU A 237 6.96 2.70 0.20
N ALA A 238 6.01 1.97 0.76
CA ALA A 238 6.16 0.57 1.13
C ALA A 238 5.32 -0.32 0.20
N ASP A 239 5.97 -0.88 -0.81
CA ASP A 239 5.37 -1.84 -1.74
C ASP A 239 5.93 -3.25 -1.56
N ASN A 240 6.83 -3.47 -0.57
CA ASN A 240 7.52 -4.74 -0.32
C ASN A 240 6.68 -5.62 0.62
N PRO A 241 6.14 -6.76 0.14
CA PRO A 241 5.28 -7.63 0.92
C PRO A 241 5.92 -8.14 2.21
N ILE A 242 7.23 -8.42 2.22
CA ILE A 242 7.93 -8.83 3.46
C ILE A 242 7.87 -7.72 4.50
N LYS A 243 8.09 -6.46 4.06
CA LYS A 243 8.02 -5.31 4.98
C LYS A 243 6.60 -5.17 5.55
N THR A 244 5.57 -5.36 4.71
CA THR A 244 4.16 -5.32 5.12
C THR A 244 3.80 -6.47 6.08
N VAL A 245 4.27 -7.70 5.83
CA VAL A 245 4.08 -8.86 6.74
C VAL A 245 4.76 -8.62 8.09
N ASN A 246 6.01 -8.17 8.08
CA ASN A 246 6.75 -7.87 9.30
C ASN A 246 6.10 -6.73 10.10
N PHE A 247 5.53 -5.74 9.41
CA PHE A 247 4.70 -4.70 10.00
C PHE A 247 3.47 -5.26 10.69
N ALA A 248 2.64 -6.01 9.97
CA ALA A 248 1.44 -6.62 10.53
C ALA A 248 1.73 -7.51 11.75
N ARG A 249 2.82 -8.28 11.68
CA ARG A 249 3.32 -9.07 12.78
C ARG A 249 3.71 -8.23 13.99
N ASN A 250 4.44 -7.13 13.79
CA ASN A 250 4.84 -6.25 14.88
C ASN A 250 3.64 -5.62 15.57
N ILE A 251 2.66 -5.11 14.80
CA ILE A 251 1.41 -4.57 15.33
C ILE A 251 0.67 -5.62 16.16
N SER A 252 0.58 -6.84 15.63
CA SER A 252 -0.18 -7.92 16.25
C SER A 252 0.44 -8.45 17.55
N LYS A 253 1.70 -8.13 17.85
CA LYS A 253 2.32 -8.46 19.16
C LYS A 253 1.82 -7.58 20.29
N TYR A 254 1.36 -6.36 19.99
CA TYR A 254 0.87 -5.44 21.02
C TYR A 254 -0.57 -5.78 21.41
N TYR A 255 -0.87 -5.57 22.70
CA TYR A 255 -2.25 -5.50 23.15
C TYR A 255 -2.90 -4.24 22.58
N LEU A 256 -4.02 -4.40 21.87
CA LEU A 256 -4.84 -3.31 21.34
C LEU A 256 -6.13 -3.25 22.19
N PRO A 257 -6.57 -2.05 22.63
CA PRO A 257 -7.82 -1.90 23.37
C PRO A 257 -9.02 -2.48 22.61
N ARG A 258 -10.04 -2.95 23.33
CA ARG A 258 -11.26 -3.53 22.73
C ARG A 258 -12.01 -2.54 21.83
N LYS A 259 -11.97 -1.24 22.16
CA LYS A 259 -12.61 -0.14 21.42
C LYS A 259 -11.61 0.58 20.51
N CYS A 260 -10.83 -0.20 19.75
CA CYS A 260 -9.83 0.30 18.81
C CYS A 260 -10.32 0.20 17.36
N VAL A 261 -9.98 1.19 16.54
CA VAL A 261 -10.15 1.17 15.08
C VAL A 261 -8.80 1.31 14.37
N LEU A 262 -8.60 0.55 13.29
CA LEU A 262 -7.46 0.70 12.39
C LEU A 262 -7.77 1.76 11.33
N ILE A 263 -6.91 2.77 11.19
CA ILE A 263 -7.07 3.83 10.20
C ILE A 263 -5.94 3.72 9.18
N GLY A 264 -6.24 3.26 7.97
CA GLY A 264 -5.30 3.25 6.85
C GLY A 264 -5.35 4.57 6.09
N VAL A 265 -4.21 5.23 5.93
CA VAL A 265 -4.15 6.46 5.12
C VAL A 265 -4.09 6.11 3.64
N GLU A 266 -4.88 6.78 2.80
CA GLU A 266 -5.04 6.44 1.39
C GLU A 266 -3.72 6.39 0.61
N TYR A 267 -3.74 5.51 -0.40
CA TYR A 267 -2.65 5.11 -1.27
C TYR A 267 -1.56 4.26 -0.61
N GLY A 268 -0.77 4.84 0.29
CA GLY A 268 0.35 4.14 0.92
C GLY A 268 -0.08 3.18 2.02
N GLY A 269 -0.80 3.71 3.02
CA GLY A 269 -1.25 2.99 4.20
C GLY A 269 -2.53 2.16 4.03
N ILE A 270 -3.22 2.25 2.89
CA ILE A 270 -4.56 1.68 2.70
C ILE A 270 -4.60 0.14 2.78
N GLU A 271 -3.51 -0.55 2.45
CA GLU A 271 -3.39 -2.01 2.54
C GLU A 271 -3.12 -2.50 3.97
N LEU A 272 -2.59 -1.64 4.84
CA LEU A 272 -2.05 -2.04 6.14
C LEU A 272 -3.11 -2.57 7.11
N PRO A 273 -4.34 -2.01 7.19
CA PRO A 273 -5.39 -2.59 8.02
C PRO A 273 -5.73 -4.03 7.63
N PHE A 274 -5.80 -4.34 6.32
CA PHE A 274 -6.09 -5.68 5.82
C PHE A 274 -4.97 -6.66 6.19
N MET A 275 -3.71 -6.29 5.96
CA MET A 275 -2.57 -7.12 6.33
C MET A 275 -2.49 -7.36 7.86
N VAL A 276 -2.77 -6.34 8.66
CA VAL A 276 -2.82 -6.47 10.13
C VAL A 276 -3.91 -7.46 10.54
N ASN A 277 -5.13 -7.33 10.01
CA ASN A 277 -6.23 -8.24 10.31
C ASN A 277 -5.95 -9.67 9.84
N ALA A 278 -5.42 -9.86 8.63
CA ALA A 278 -4.98 -11.15 8.13
C ALA A 278 -3.97 -11.85 9.06
N TYR A 279 -2.94 -11.12 9.53
CA TYR A 279 -1.99 -11.68 10.49
C TYR A 279 -2.63 -11.98 11.84
N ARG A 280 -3.52 -11.11 12.34
CA ARG A 280 -4.23 -11.32 13.60
C ARG A 280 -5.04 -12.60 13.58
N GLU A 281 -5.82 -12.81 12.53
CA GLU A 281 -6.60 -14.05 12.37
C GLU A 281 -5.70 -15.28 12.30
N LEU A 282 -4.59 -15.20 11.55
CA LEU A 282 -3.63 -16.30 11.47
C LEU A 282 -3.12 -16.73 12.86
N VAL A 283 -2.95 -15.78 13.78
CA VAL A 283 -2.51 -16.06 15.17
C VAL A 283 -3.65 -16.18 16.17
N GLY A 284 -4.88 -16.43 15.70
CA GLY A 284 -6.06 -16.69 16.54
C GLY A 284 -6.61 -15.46 17.25
N LYS A 285 -6.33 -14.25 16.76
CA LYS A 285 -6.85 -12.99 17.31
C LYS A 285 -7.99 -12.45 16.44
N ASN A 286 -8.97 -11.84 17.10
CA ASN A 286 -10.10 -11.19 16.42
C ASN A 286 -9.64 -10.04 15.52
N LYS A 287 -10.31 -9.87 14.38
CA LYS A 287 -10.21 -8.67 13.53
C LYS A 287 -10.54 -7.42 14.33
N ILE A 288 -9.94 -6.32 13.90
CA ILE A 288 -10.22 -4.97 14.37
C ILE A 288 -10.89 -4.24 13.22
N ASP A 289 -11.97 -3.54 13.53
CA ASP A 289 -12.65 -2.72 12.55
C ASP A 289 -11.67 -1.73 11.92
N SER A 290 -11.79 -1.53 10.62
CA SER A 290 -10.86 -0.72 9.84
C SER A 290 -11.58 0.28 8.97
N LEU A 291 -10.96 1.42 8.74
CA LEU A 291 -11.41 2.43 7.80
C LEU A 291 -10.23 3.05 7.05
N SER A 292 -10.55 3.72 5.94
CA SER A 292 -9.58 4.47 5.15
C SER A 292 -9.85 5.97 5.20
N VAL A 293 -8.78 6.76 5.30
CA VAL A 293 -8.83 8.23 5.28
C VAL A 293 -8.10 8.78 4.06
N ASN A 294 -8.79 9.65 3.34
CA ASN A 294 -8.31 10.39 2.19
C ASN A 294 -7.73 11.74 2.62
N LEU A 295 -6.40 11.81 2.68
CA LEU A 295 -5.67 13.06 2.90
C LEU A 295 -4.95 13.53 1.64
N SER A 296 -5.37 13.05 0.47
CA SER A 296 -4.72 13.33 -0.81
C SER A 296 -4.77 14.81 -1.21
N SER A 297 -5.56 15.62 -0.49
CA SER A 297 -5.62 17.08 -0.60
C SER A 297 -4.34 17.83 -0.24
N TYR A 298 -3.34 17.16 0.34
CA TYR A 298 -1.99 17.71 0.46
C TYR A 298 -1.17 17.70 -0.83
N SER A 299 -1.63 17.03 -1.89
CA SER A 299 -0.93 16.96 -3.17
C SER A 299 -1.76 17.54 -4.32
N ILE A 300 -1.61 18.85 -4.53
CA ILE A 300 -1.67 19.60 -5.79
C ILE A 300 -3.02 19.63 -6.56
N ALA A 301 -3.90 18.63 -6.47
CA ALA A 301 -5.08 18.52 -7.33
C ALA A 301 -6.40 19.01 -6.69
N SER A 302 -6.61 18.83 -5.38
CA SER A 302 -7.84 19.30 -4.73
C SER A 302 -7.56 20.58 -3.93
N LYS A 303 -8.13 21.70 -4.38
CA LYS A 303 -8.18 22.98 -3.64
C LYS A 303 -9.03 22.92 -2.35
N ARG A 304 -9.35 21.73 -1.83
CA ARG A 304 -10.14 21.56 -0.61
C ARG A 304 -9.19 21.47 0.58
N TYR A 305 -9.18 22.52 1.39
CA TYR A 305 -8.86 22.35 2.80
C TYR A 305 -9.93 21.43 3.38
N VAL A 306 -9.49 20.37 4.07
CA VAL A 306 -10.38 19.40 4.70
C VAL A 306 -10.60 19.89 6.13
N ASP A 307 -11.78 20.43 6.42
CA ASP A 307 -12.01 21.09 7.71
C ASP A 307 -12.68 20.13 8.72
N GLU A 308 -13.28 19.04 8.24
CA GLU A 308 -13.97 18.04 9.06
C GLU A 308 -13.50 16.60 8.78
N ILE A 309 -13.66 15.71 9.76
CA ILE A 309 -13.34 14.28 9.60
C ILE A 309 -14.16 13.63 8.49
N GLY A 310 -15.43 14.01 8.33
CA GLY A 310 -16.33 13.49 7.30
C GLY A 310 -15.77 13.69 5.89
N ASP A 311 -15.22 14.87 5.61
CA ASP A 311 -14.58 15.21 4.34
C ASP A 311 -13.31 14.38 4.06
N SER A 312 -12.66 13.93 5.13
CA SER A 312 -11.43 13.12 5.06
C SER A 312 -11.69 11.62 4.98
N LEU A 313 -12.88 11.15 5.36
CA LEU A 313 -13.19 9.72 5.30
C LEU A 313 -13.39 9.29 3.85
N SER A 314 -13.05 8.03 3.55
CA SER A 314 -13.49 7.45 2.28
C SER A 314 -15.01 7.61 2.16
N PRO A 315 -15.55 7.98 0.98
CA PRO A 315 -16.99 8.16 0.78
C PRO A 315 -17.83 6.91 1.10
N PHE A 316 -17.18 5.75 1.25
CA PHE A 316 -17.81 4.49 1.64
C PHE A 316 -17.72 4.20 3.16
N THR A 317 -17.16 5.11 3.95
CA THR A 317 -17.02 5.01 5.41
C THR A 317 -17.89 6.06 6.11
N SER A 318 -18.55 5.69 7.21
CA SER A 318 -19.37 6.62 8.00
C SER A 318 -18.65 7.14 9.25
N GLN A 319 -18.84 8.42 9.57
CA GLN A 319 -18.38 9.00 10.84
C GLN A 319 -19.06 8.36 12.06
N LYS A 320 -20.31 7.92 11.96
CA LYS A 320 -21.01 7.21 13.04
C LYS A 320 -20.26 5.94 13.48
N THR A 321 -19.49 5.36 12.56
CA THR A 321 -18.62 4.23 12.88
C THR A 321 -17.55 4.60 13.90
N LEU A 322 -17.07 5.86 13.94
CA LEU A 322 -16.04 6.33 14.87
C LEU A 322 -16.53 6.53 16.30
N GLU A 323 -17.83 6.79 16.51
CA GLU A 323 -18.42 7.13 17.81
C GLU A 323 -18.30 6.00 18.85
N LYS A 324 -18.26 4.74 18.39
CA LYS A 324 -18.18 3.56 19.28
C LYS A 324 -16.77 3.25 19.78
N TYR A 325 -15.74 3.91 19.25
CA TYR A 325 -14.35 3.68 19.65
C TYR A 325 -13.85 4.74 20.62
N ASP A 326 -12.83 4.41 21.41
CA ASP A 326 -12.08 5.38 22.23
C ASP A 326 -10.61 5.47 21.80
N THR A 327 -10.20 4.61 20.88
CA THR A 327 -8.82 4.42 20.45
C THR A 327 -8.74 4.35 18.93
N ALA A 328 -7.80 5.08 18.34
CA ALA A 328 -7.45 4.97 16.93
C ALA A 328 -6.00 4.53 16.78
N LEU A 329 -5.75 3.56 15.91
CA LEU A 329 -4.41 3.19 15.45
C LEU A 329 -4.27 3.57 13.98
N ILE A 330 -3.54 4.65 13.72
CA ILE A 330 -3.22 5.15 12.39
C ILE A 330 -2.05 4.36 11.81
N LEU A 331 -2.25 3.83 10.59
CA LEU A 331 -1.31 3.01 9.83
C LEU A 331 -0.93 3.73 8.53
N GLU A 332 0.36 3.87 8.27
CA GLU A 332 0.89 4.52 7.06
C GLU A 332 2.10 3.77 6.49
N ASP A 333 2.37 3.87 5.20
CA ASP A 333 3.56 3.24 4.59
C ASP A 333 4.88 3.87 5.06
N SER A 334 4.84 5.17 5.36
CA SER A 334 6.01 5.98 5.62
C SER A 334 5.70 7.26 6.37
N ILE A 335 6.72 7.85 7.01
CA ILE A 335 6.61 9.19 7.57
C ILE A 335 7.80 10.06 7.21
N THR A 336 7.46 11.28 6.76
CA THR A 336 8.44 12.28 6.30
C THR A 336 8.50 13.54 7.16
N THR A 337 7.36 14.17 7.40
CA THR A 337 7.29 15.38 8.23
C THR A 337 6.42 15.20 9.45
N GLY A 338 5.38 14.35 9.43
CA GLY A 338 4.43 14.15 10.52
C GLY A 338 3.12 14.90 10.38
N ARG A 339 2.99 15.75 9.36
CA ARG A 339 1.74 16.49 9.04
C ARG A 339 0.50 15.60 8.96
N THR A 340 0.61 14.44 8.33
CA THR A 340 -0.48 13.46 8.25
C THR A 340 -0.99 13.06 9.64
N ILE A 341 -0.08 12.80 10.59
CA ILE A 341 -0.44 12.50 11.97
C ILE A 341 -1.10 13.72 12.60
N GLU A 342 -0.46 14.89 12.48
CA GLU A 342 -0.96 16.10 13.13
C GLU A 342 -2.39 16.42 12.70
N TYR A 343 -2.65 16.28 11.41
CA TYR A 343 -3.94 16.57 10.84
C TYR A 343 -5.01 15.57 11.25
N LEU A 344 -4.72 14.27 11.14
CA LEU A 344 -5.67 13.24 11.60
C LEU A 344 -5.97 13.38 13.08
N CYS A 345 -4.98 13.69 13.91
CA CYS A 345 -5.20 13.93 15.34
C CYS A 345 -6.13 15.12 15.62
N LYS A 346 -6.15 16.15 14.76
CA LYS A 346 -7.07 17.29 14.86
C LYS A 346 -8.48 16.96 14.37
N LEU A 347 -8.58 16.12 13.33
CA LEU A 347 -9.87 15.75 12.74
C LEU A 347 -10.61 14.68 13.57
N LEU A 348 -9.90 13.79 14.25
CA LEU A 348 -10.54 12.71 15.01
C LEU A 348 -11.51 13.25 16.08
N PRO A 349 -12.69 12.63 16.24
CA PRO A 349 -13.70 13.11 17.16
C PRO A 349 -13.26 12.96 18.63
N GLU A 350 -13.79 13.79 19.52
CA GLU A 350 -13.34 13.90 20.92
C GLU A 350 -13.44 12.61 21.74
N ASN A 351 -14.33 11.69 21.35
CA ASN A 351 -14.44 10.37 21.98
C ASN A 351 -13.17 9.52 21.80
N ILE A 352 -12.36 9.78 20.76
CA ILE A 352 -11.08 9.12 20.52
C ILE A 352 -10.00 9.74 21.44
N LYS A 353 -9.87 9.15 22.63
CA LYS A 353 -8.92 9.60 23.66
C LYS A 353 -7.49 9.15 23.38
N GLN A 354 -7.33 7.95 22.81
CA GLN A 354 -6.02 7.34 22.59
C GLN A 354 -5.71 7.28 21.09
N ILE A 355 -4.63 7.94 20.66
CA ILE A 355 -4.22 7.94 19.26
C ILE A 355 -2.83 7.33 19.16
N TYR A 356 -2.75 6.21 18.45
CA TYR A 356 -1.50 5.52 18.15
C TYR A 356 -1.18 5.69 16.67
N PHE A 357 0.10 5.78 16.35
CA PHE A 357 0.57 5.84 14.97
C PHE A 357 1.68 4.82 14.75
N ARG A 358 1.64 4.14 13.61
CA ARG A 358 2.58 3.12 13.18
C ARG A 358 2.81 3.25 11.68
N CYS A 359 4.05 3.11 11.25
CA CYS A 359 4.36 3.06 9.83
C CYS A 359 5.39 2.00 9.49
N ILE A 360 5.45 1.58 8.22
CA ILE A 360 6.46 0.61 7.79
C ILE A 360 7.84 1.25 7.85
N SER A 361 7.98 2.47 7.31
CA SER A 361 9.27 3.10 7.13
C SER A 361 9.34 4.53 7.65
N PHE A 362 10.54 4.96 8.08
CA PHE A 362 10.76 6.29 8.63
C PHE A 362 11.93 6.98 7.94
N THR A 363 11.75 8.24 7.49
CA THR A 363 12.82 8.98 6.81
C THR A 363 13.98 9.30 7.73
N ASN A 364 15.19 8.94 7.27
CA ASN A 364 16.41 9.09 8.07
C ASN A 364 16.69 10.57 8.42
N THR A 365 17.25 10.77 9.62
CA THR A 365 17.86 11.93 10.34
C THR A 365 17.68 13.38 9.87
N ASN A 366 17.60 13.68 8.57
CA ASN A 366 17.62 15.05 8.06
C ASN A 366 16.29 15.81 8.17
N ARG A 367 15.18 15.17 8.58
CA ARG A 367 13.85 15.82 8.71
C ARG A 367 13.24 15.78 10.10
N TYR A 368 14.02 15.40 11.11
CA TYR A 368 13.63 15.48 12.51
C TYR A 368 13.14 16.88 12.89
N HIS A 369 13.83 17.90 12.38
CA HIS A 369 13.46 19.29 12.61
C HIS A 369 12.09 19.66 12.01
N HIS A 370 11.58 18.94 11.01
CA HIS A 370 10.21 19.11 10.53
C HIS A 370 9.21 18.38 11.43
N LEU A 371 9.54 17.16 11.87
CA LEU A 371 8.71 16.39 12.81
C LEU A 371 8.46 17.12 14.12
N THR A 372 9.44 17.88 14.60
CA THR A 372 9.35 18.63 15.85
C THR A 372 8.68 20.00 15.73
N ARG A 373 8.45 20.49 14.52
CA ARG A 373 7.84 21.80 14.27
C ARG A 373 6.32 21.68 14.35
N PHE A 374 5.70 22.63 15.04
CA PHE A 374 4.26 22.86 14.96
C PHE A 374 3.85 23.11 13.49
N GLU A 375 2.69 22.60 13.06
CA GLU A 375 2.20 22.61 11.66
C GLU A 375 3.02 21.79 10.65
N HIS A 376 4.02 21.08 11.15
CA HIS A 376 4.79 20.13 10.37
C HIS A 376 4.72 18.72 10.92
N GLY A 377 4.02 18.48 12.04
CA GLY A 377 3.91 17.21 12.71
C GLY A 377 3.77 17.39 14.21
N GLY A 378 4.52 18.32 14.80
CA GLY A 378 4.52 18.56 16.24
C GLY A 378 4.65 17.27 17.05
N VAL A 379 5.46 16.30 16.60
CA VAL A 379 5.61 15.00 17.27
C VAL A 379 7.01 14.85 17.85
N ASN A 380 7.11 14.32 19.06
CA ASN A 380 8.37 13.93 19.65
C ASN A 380 9.01 12.77 18.86
N PRO A 381 10.16 12.99 18.19
CA PRO A 381 10.78 11.97 17.35
C PRO A 381 11.29 10.77 18.15
N ILE A 382 11.61 10.92 19.44
CA ILE A 382 12.04 9.83 20.32
C ILE A 382 10.86 8.88 20.62
N ILE A 383 9.65 9.44 20.77
CA ILE A 383 8.41 8.67 20.95
C ILE A 383 8.09 7.89 19.67
N LEU A 384 8.25 8.52 18.51
CA LEU A 384 8.09 7.85 17.22
C LEU A 384 9.17 6.77 17.03
N GLU A 385 10.43 7.10 17.31
CA GLU A 385 11.56 6.20 17.16
C GLU A 385 11.38 4.91 17.97
N LYS A 386 10.94 5.00 19.23
CA LYS A 386 10.78 3.82 20.10
C LYS A 386 9.54 2.98 19.79
N SER A 387 8.55 3.52 19.08
CA SER A 387 7.25 2.88 19.00
C SER A 387 6.70 2.68 17.60
N THR A 388 7.23 3.32 16.56
CA THR A 388 6.43 3.57 15.34
C THR A 388 6.86 2.84 14.07
N ALA A 389 8.15 2.74 13.77
CA ALA A 389 8.63 2.30 12.44
C ALA A 389 9.59 1.11 12.51
N LEU A 390 9.50 0.22 11.51
CA LEU A 390 10.32 -1.00 11.44
C LEU A 390 11.57 -0.86 10.57
N TYR A 391 11.51 -0.03 9.54
CA TYR A 391 12.59 0.10 8.56
C TYR A 391 13.02 1.56 8.40
N PRO A 392 14.29 1.81 8.03
CA PRO A 392 14.64 3.09 7.46
C PRO A 392 13.90 3.25 6.12
N SER A 393 13.44 4.46 5.85
CA SER A 393 12.88 4.82 4.55
C SER A 393 13.94 4.68 3.46
N THR A 394 13.55 4.10 2.34
CA THR A 394 14.39 3.96 1.13
C THR A 394 14.58 5.28 0.37
N TYR A 395 13.99 6.38 0.84
CA TYR A 395 14.14 7.71 0.25
C TYR A 395 15.41 8.39 0.81
N THR A 396 16.42 8.57 -0.04
CA THR A 396 17.81 8.87 0.39
C THR A 396 18.26 10.32 0.16
N LYS A 397 17.96 11.27 1.07
CA LYS A 397 18.71 12.53 1.33
C LYS A 397 19.09 13.48 0.15
N THR A 398 18.40 14.61 -0.06
CA THR A 398 19.00 15.77 -0.76
C THR A 398 19.14 16.93 0.22
N TYR A 399 20.37 17.43 0.34
CA TYR A 399 20.76 18.56 1.19
C TYR A 399 20.37 19.92 0.61
N THR A 400 19.88 19.96 -0.63
CA THR A 400 19.48 21.21 -1.27
C THR A 400 18.09 21.61 -0.80
N ARG A 401 18.00 22.84 -0.27
CA ARG A 401 16.80 23.45 0.33
C ARG A 401 15.59 23.52 -0.61
N GLU A 402 15.71 23.16 -1.88
CA GLU A 402 14.73 23.55 -2.87
C GLU A 402 13.71 22.47 -3.27
N LYS A 403 14.04 21.17 -3.35
CA LYS A 403 13.05 20.17 -3.84
C LYS A 403 13.22 18.77 -3.24
N TYR A 404 12.07 18.14 -2.96
CA TYR A 404 11.91 16.73 -2.58
C TYR A 404 12.23 15.76 -3.74
N THR A 405 12.53 16.29 -4.93
CA THR A 405 12.71 15.57 -6.18
C THR A 405 13.88 16.18 -6.96
N ASN A 406 14.59 15.35 -7.74
CA ASN A 406 15.41 15.88 -8.84
C ASN A 406 14.49 16.41 -9.97
N LYS A 407 15.07 17.01 -11.03
CA LYS A 407 14.31 17.51 -12.20
C LYS A 407 13.38 16.46 -12.86
N SER A 408 13.52 15.17 -12.53
CA SER A 408 12.73 14.05 -13.03
C SER A 408 11.79 13.40 -12.01
N GLY A 409 11.65 13.92 -10.78
CA GLY A 409 10.54 13.54 -9.89
C GLY A 409 10.68 12.28 -9.03
N VAL A 410 11.83 11.57 -8.98
CA VAL A 410 11.91 10.24 -8.30
C VAL A 410 13.19 10.07 -7.46
N PHE A 411 13.01 9.65 -6.20
CA PHE A 411 14.07 9.67 -5.19
C PHE A 411 14.33 8.35 -4.41
N ASN A 412 13.90 7.22 -4.97
CA ASN A 412 14.30 5.90 -4.50
C ASN A 412 15.15 5.24 -5.60
N LYS A 413 16.40 4.87 -5.30
CA LYS A 413 17.33 4.27 -6.27
C LYS A 413 16.84 2.92 -6.81
N GLU A 414 16.26 2.09 -5.96
CA GLU A 414 15.68 0.78 -6.34
C GLU A 414 14.47 0.98 -7.26
N LYS A 415 13.58 1.92 -6.92
CA LYS A 415 12.40 2.25 -7.73
C LYS A 415 12.77 2.93 -9.04
N ASN A 416 13.74 3.85 -9.04
CA ASN A 416 14.28 4.42 -10.27
C ASN A 416 14.92 3.34 -11.16
N ARG A 417 15.56 2.33 -10.57
CA ARG A 417 16.06 1.17 -11.33
C ARG A 417 14.91 0.36 -11.93
N ILE A 418 13.84 0.08 -11.16
CA ILE A 418 12.61 -0.57 -11.67
C ILE A 418 12.01 0.23 -12.82
N MET A 419 11.83 1.54 -12.66
CA MET A 419 11.29 2.43 -13.68
C MET A 419 12.17 2.48 -14.92
N LYS A 420 13.51 2.55 -14.77
CA LYS A 420 14.46 2.49 -15.90
C LYS A 420 14.41 1.14 -16.62
N MET A 421 14.34 0.03 -15.87
CA MET A 421 14.16 -1.30 -16.47
C MET A 421 12.86 -1.32 -17.27
N GLN A 422 11.73 -0.93 -16.69
CA GLN A 422 10.44 -0.88 -17.37
C GLN A 422 10.49 0.02 -18.62
N LYS A 423 11.11 1.20 -18.56
CA LYS A 423 11.33 2.08 -19.73
C LYS A 423 12.15 1.43 -20.84
N SER A 424 13.20 0.70 -20.46
CA SER A 424 14.05 -0.02 -21.43
C SER A 424 13.31 -1.18 -22.09
N TYR A 425 12.41 -1.85 -21.36
CA TYR A 425 11.63 -2.97 -21.90
C TYR A 425 10.39 -2.52 -22.67
N TYR A 426 9.83 -1.35 -22.36
CA TYR A 426 8.58 -0.85 -22.94
C TYR A 426 8.70 0.62 -23.39
N PRO A 427 9.64 0.96 -24.28
CA PRO A 427 9.86 2.34 -24.69
C PRO A 427 8.63 2.96 -25.35
N GLU A 428 7.88 2.19 -26.15
CA GLU A 428 6.71 2.65 -26.92
C GLU A 428 5.46 2.95 -26.06
N LEU A 429 5.42 2.42 -24.83
CA LEU A 429 4.27 2.60 -23.91
C LEU A 429 4.51 3.71 -22.88
N ILE A 430 5.76 4.16 -22.76
CA ILE A 430 6.21 5.10 -21.73
C ILE A 430 6.77 6.41 -22.33
N ASN A 431 7.44 6.36 -23.48
CA ASN A 431 7.86 7.54 -24.25
C ASN A 431 6.76 8.01 -25.18
#